data_AF-A0A1H7CZJ2-F1
#
_entry.id   AF-A0A1H7CZJ2-F1
#
_cell.length_a   1.000
_cell.length_b   1.000
_cell.length_c   1.000
_cell.angle_alpha   90.00
_cell.angle_beta   90.00
_cell.angle_gamma   90.00
#
_symmetry.space_group_name_H-M   'P 1'
#
loop_
_entity.id
_entity.type
_entity.pdbx_description
1 polymer ?
#
loop_
_entity_poly.entity_id
_entity_poly.type
_entity_poly.pdbx_seq_one_letter_code
_entity_poly.pdbx_strand_id
1 'polypeptide(L)' 'MFGLLRLPILVLIAFVAGMFYERNAHTDRCLDAGGRVVDDLCQGGQR' A
#
# COMPACT_ATOMS: atom_id res chain seq x y z
N MET A 1 -21.94 -24.73 10.00
CA MET A 1 -20.89 -24.70 8.96
C MET A 1 -20.66 -23.26 8.47
N PHE A 2 -20.13 -22.40 9.36
CA PHE A 2 -19.75 -21.00 9.05
C PHE A 2 -18.23 -20.82 8.96
N GLY A 3 -17.45 -21.89 9.17
CA GLY A 3 -15.99 -21.83 9.21
C GLY A 3 -15.30 -21.78 7.85
N LEU A 4 -15.94 -22.28 6.78
CA LEU A 4 -15.33 -22.34 5.45
C LEU A 4 -15.15 -20.96 4.81
N LEU A 5 -16.06 -20.02 5.11
CA LEU A 5 -16.01 -18.66 4.57
C LEU A 5 -14.93 -17.79 5.22
N ARG A 6 -14.41 -18.18 6.39
CA ARG A 6 -13.41 -17.39 7.14
C ARG A 6 -12.08 -17.28 6.39
N LEU A 7 -11.63 -18.37 5.76
CA LEU A 7 -10.36 -18.39 5.03
C LEU A 7 -10.32 -17.40 3.87
N PRO A 8 -11.25 -17.43 2.90
CA PRO A 8 -11.22 -16.48 1.79
C PRO A 8 -11.39 -15.04 2.27
N ILE A 9 -12.20 -14.79 3.30
CA ILE A 9 -12.36 -13.45 3.89
C ILE A 9 -11.04 -12.93 4.47
N LEU A 10 -10.33 -13.74 5.25
CA LEU A 10 -9.04 -13.35 5.84
C LEU A 10 -7.98 -13.09 4.76
N VAL A 11 -7.96 -13.91 3.70
CA VAL A 11 -7.06 -13.70 2.55
C VAL A 11 -7.39 -12.38 1.85
N LEU A 12 -8.67 -12.07 1.63
CA LEU A 12 -9.10 -10.83 0.99
C LEU A 12 -8.70 -9.61 1.83
N ILE A 13 -8.87 -9.67 3.16
CA ILE A 13 -8.45 -8.61 4.08
C ILE A 13 -6.93 -8.43 4.04
N ALA A 14 -6.16 -9.52 4.10
CA ALA A 14 -4.70 -9.45 4.04
C ALA A 14 -4.22 -8.86 2.70
N PHE A 15 -4.85 -9.22 1.59
CA PHE A 15 -4.55 -8.69 0.27
C PHE A 15 -4.81 -7.18 0.19
N VAL A 16 -5.97 -6.72 0.66
CA VAL A 16 -6.32 -5.29 0.70
C VAL A 16 -5.35 -4.52 1.60
N ALA A 17 -5.05 -5.05 2.78
CA ALA A 17 -4.06 -4.45 3.68
C ALA A 17 -2.68 -4.32 3.03
N GLY A 18 -2.23 -5.35 2.29
CA GLY A 18 -0.98 -5.31 1.52
C GLY A 18 -0.99 -4.25 0.42
N MET A 19 -2.08 -4.11 -0.33
CA MET A 19 -2.23 -3.06 -1.35
C MET A 19 -2.13 -1.65 -0.76
N PHE A 20 -2.75 -1.40 0.40
CA PHE A 20 -2.62 -0.13 1.11
C PHE A 20 -1.21 0.10 1.64
N TYR A 21 -0.56 -0.95 2.14
CA TYR A 21 0.82 -0.87 2.62
C TYR A 21 1.80 -0.50 1.49
N GLU A 22 1.66 -1.12 0.31
CA GLU A 22 2.47 -0.79 -0.87
C GLU A 22 2.27 0.67 -1.32
N ARG A 23 1.02 1.17 -1.33
CA ARG A 23 0.70 2.57 -1.63
C ARG A 23 1.36 3.55 -0.66
N ASN A 24 1.27 3.25 0.64
CA ASN A 24 1.88 4.09 1.67
C ASN A 24 3.41 4.03 1.61
N ALA A 25 3.99 2.85 1.40
CA ALA A 25 5.44 2.70 1.25
C ALA A 25 5.98 3.48 0.04
N HIS A 26 5.24 3.56 -1.06
CA HIS A 26 5.63 4.40 -2.21
C HIS A 26 5.63 5.89 -1.87
N THR A 27 4.66 6.33 -1.07
CA THR A 27 4.55 7.71 -0.58
C THR A 27 5.68 8.06 0.38
N ASP A 28 5.93 7.20 1.38
CA ASP A 28 6.99 7.38 2.36
C ASP A 28 8.37 7.42 1.71
N ARG A 29 8.66 6.50 0.77
CA ARG A 29 9.92 6.52 0.02
C ARG A 29 10.13 7.81 -0.78
N CYS A 30 9.05 8.36 -1.33
CA CYS A 30 9.14 9.62 -2.06
C CYS A 30 9.44 10.81 -1.14
N LEU A 31 8.76 10.86 0.01
CA LEU A 31 8.96 11.91 1.01
C LEU A 31 10.36 11.81 1.66
N ASP A 32 10.82 10.61 1.98
CA ASP A 32 12.16 10.34 2.51
C ASP A 32 13.26 10.72 1.52
N ALA A 33 13.03 10.54 0.21
CA ALA A 33 13.94 10.98 -0.85
C ALA A 33 13.94 12.51 -1.06
N GLY A 34 13.23 13.27 -0.21
CA GLY A 34 13.07 14.73 -0.33
C GLY A 34 12.15 15.17 -1.46
N GLY A 35 11.40 14.23 -2.05
CA GLY A 35 10.41 14.48 -3.09
C GLY A 35 9.03 14.82 -2.52
N ARG A 36 8.10 15.13 -3.42
CA ARG A 36 6.69 15.37 -3.11
C ARG A 36 5.84 14.43 -3.93
N VAL A 37 4.83 13.83 -3.30
CA VAL A 37 3.82 13.04 -4.03
C VAL A 37 2.78 13.99 -4.63
N VAL A 38 2.64 13.96 -5.95
CA VAL A 38 1.65 14.73 -6.71
C VAL A 38 0.97 13.76 -7.67
N ASP A 39 -0.36 13.65 -7.62
CA ASP A 39 -1.16 12.71 -8.43
C ASP A 39 -0.64 11.25 -8.38
N ASP A 40 -0.34 10.75 -7.17
CA ASP A 40 0.20 9.39 -6.95
C ASP A 40 1.62 9.14 -7.52
N LEU A 41 2.24 10.17 -8.10
CA LEU A 41 3.58 10.13 -8.68
C LEU A 41 4.57 10.83 -7.76
N CYS A 42 5.75 10.24 -7.61
CA CYS A 42 6.84 10.88 -6.88
C CYS A 42 7.52 11.93 -7.77
N GLN A 43 7.47 13.20 -7.36
CA GLN A 43 8.05 14.31 -8.08
C GLN A 43 9.14 14.98 -7.24
N GLY A 44 10.34 15.15 -7.82
CA GLY A 44 11.45 15.86 -7.17
C GLY A 44 12.27 15.06 -6.15
N GLY A 45 12.03 13.75 -5.99
CA GLY A 45 12.93 12.88 -5.23
C GLY A 45 14.24 12.68 -5.96
N GLN A 46 15.38 12.98 -5.31
CA GLN A 46 16.69 12.77 -5.90
C GLN A 46 17.03 11.27 -5.83
N ARG A 47 17.16 10.63 -7.00
CA ARG A 47 17.64 9.24 -7.14
C ARG A 47 19.11 9.12 -6.80
#